data_AF-A0A847GGU6-F1
#
_entry.id   AF-A0A847GGU6-F1
#
_cell.length_a   1.000
_cell.length_b   1.000
_cell.length_c   1.000
_cell.angle_alpha   90.00
_cell.angle_beta   90.00
_cell.angle_gamma   90.00
#
_symmetry.space_group_name_H-M   'P 1'
#
loop_
_entity.id
_entity.type
_entity.pdbx_description
1 polymer ?
#
loop_
_entity_poly.entity_id
_entity_poly.type
_entity_poly.pdbx_seq_one_letter_code
_entity_poly.pdbx_strand_id
1 'polypeptide(L)'
;MTGKVWTGLLFAALLLPTLAATAAESWPEFRGPFGNGMVDAPDAAAPTALPVTWSETENVLWKTEIPHKGWSTPVVLNGQVWLTTATPEGHDYFALCVDAETGAVLFNERLFHSDNPEPLGNEVNCYASPTPAIEPGRVYLHFGSYGTACLDTATFAVLWKREDLPCRHFRGPGSSAILFENLLILTFDGADVQYTAALDKATGATVWRTDRSTKWKDLDDQGRPQREGDFRKSFCTPLVFDAAGRKQLVTTSSYAVFSYDARTGEELWTIDHTAYSPAPRPVFADGLVYVATGRGKSSLLAVRPDGAGDVTGSHIAWELSGKAVPLEPSPILHEGLLYLLSNEGVVTCLEAATGAEVWTGRVGGGYMASPILANGLIYCSSTQGRTTVIKAGRAFEKIAENRLDEGFMASPAVAGNALFLRTKTHLYRIGG
;
A
#
# COMPACT_ATOMS: atom_id res chain seq x y z
N MET A 1 21.65 49.13 -57.90
CA MET A 1 21.28 49.25 -56.48
C MET A 1 19.90 48.67 -56.29
N THR A 2 19.79 47.45 -55.78
CA THR A 2 18.53 46.86 -55.28
C THR A 2 18.92 45.74 -54.31
N GLY A 3 18.91 46.06 -53.02
CA GLY A 3 19.16 45.10 -51.95
C GLY A 3 17.92 44.26 -51.67
N LYS A 4 18.10 42.95 -51.51
CA LYS A 4 17.08 42.03 -50.98
C LYS A 4 17.33 41.85 -49.48
N VAL A 5 16.34 42.20 -48.67
CA VAL A 5 16.31 41.93 -47.22
C VAL A 5 15.66 40.56 -47.02
N TRP A 6 16.35 39.65 -46.34
CA TRP A 6 15.79 38.38 -45.85
C TRP A 6 15.38 38.58 -44.39
N THR A 7 14.08 38.50 -44.09
CA THR A 7 13.55 38.40 -42.74
C THR A 7 13.57 36.94 -42.29
N GLY A 8 14.51 36.58 -41.41
CA GLY A 8 14.51 35.31 -40.70
C GLY A 8 13.56 35.38 -39.50
N LEU A 9 12.54 34.51 -39.48
CA LEU A 9 11.70 34.28 -38.31
C LEU A 9 12.42 33.31 -37.36
N LEU A 10 12.87 33.81 -36.21
CA LEU A 10 13.33 33.01 -35.08
C LEU A 10 12.11 32.41 -34.36
N PHE A 11 11.93 31.09 -34.46
CA PHE A 11 11.02 30.34 -33.60
C PHE A 11 11.70 30.16 -32.23
N ALA A 12 11.27 30.94 -31.24
CA ALA A 12 11.61 30.69 -29.84
C ALA A 12 10.76 29.52 -29.32
N ALA A 13 11.38 28.36 -29.15
CA ALA A 13 10.75 27.23 -28.47
C ALA A 13 10.64 27.56 -26.97
N LEU A 14 9.42 27.86 -26.50
CA LEU A 14 9.12 27.92 -25.08
C LEU A 14 9.20 26.50 -24.49
N LEU A 15 10.31 26.21 -23.83
CA LEU A 15 10.41 25.09 -22.89
C LEU A 15 9.54 25.43 -21.67
N LEU A 16 8.34 24.85 -21.64
CA LEU A 16 7.52 24.82 -20.43
C LEU A 16 8.24 23.96 -19.38
N PRO A 17 8.51 24.47 -18.18
CA PRO A 17 9.04 23.65 -17.11
C PRO A 17 7.98 22.61 -16.74
N THR A 18 8.30 21.33 -16.93
CA THR A 18 7.56 20.25 -16.28
C THR A 18 7.76 20.41 -14.77
N LEU A 19 6.72 20.88 -14.09
CA LEU A 19 6.64 20.82 -12.63
C LEU A 19 6.68 19.33 -12.26
N ALA A 20 7.87 18.85 -11.90
CA ALA A 20 8.01 17.63 -11.16
C ALA A 20 7.34 17.89 -9.80
N ALA A 21 6.19 17.24 -9.56
CA ALA A 21 5.60 17.21 -8.24
C ALA A 21 6.69 16.72 -7.27
N THR A 22 7.07 17.57 -6.32
CA THR A 22 8.01 17.19 -5.28
C THR A 22 7.34 16.08 -4.45
N ALA A 23 8.08 15.03 -4.11
CA ALA A 23 7.52 13.83 -3.45
C ALA A 23 6.74 14.15 -2.15
N ALA A 24 7.01 15.30 -1.53
CA ALA A 24 6.29 15.80 -0.36
C ALA A 24 4.84 16.26 -0.66
N GLU A 25 4.47 16.58 -1.91
CA GLU A 25 3.13 17.10 -2.26
C GLU A 25 2.10 16.01 -2.63
N SER A 26 2.49 14.74 -2.63
CA SER A 26 1.60 13.66 -3.10
C SER A 26 1.77 12.35 -2.35
N TRP A 27 0.66 11.62 -2.21
CA TRP A 27 0.59 10.26 -1.70
C TRP A 27 -0.14 9.39 -2.72
N PRO A 28 0.54 8.93 -3.79
CA PRO A 28 -0.13 8.42 -4.99
C PRO A 28 -0.70 7.01 -4.86
N GLU A 29 -0.20 6.19 -3.93
CA GLU A 29 -0.65 4.80 -3.75
C GLU A 29 -0.48 4.34 -2.30
N PHE A 30 -0.83 3.08 -2.03
CA PHE A 30 -0.63 2.47 -0.71
C PHE A 30 0.82 2.60 -0.25
N ARG A 31 1.03 3.14 0.96
CA ARG A 31 2.37 3.43 1.53
C ARG A 31 3.18 4.50 0.79
N GLY A 32 2.51 5.39 0.07
CA GLY A 32 3.07 6.67 -0.37
C GLY A 32 3.95 6.58 -1.61
N PRO A 33 4.72 7.64 -1.90
CA PRO A 33 5.39 7.84 -3.20
C PRO A 33 6.46 6.77 -3.53
N PHE A 34 6.99 6.09 -2.51
CA PHE A 34 7.99 5.03 -2.66
C PHE A 34 7.45 3.63 -2.32
N GLY A 35 6.16 3.51 -1.98
CA GLY A 35 5.52 2.25 -1.59
C GLY A 35 6.04 1.61 -0.30
N ASN A 36 6.89 2.30 0.46
CA ASN A 36 7.58 1.77 1.65
C ASN A 36 7.19 2.52 2.95
N GLY A 37 6.30 3.51 2.89
CA GLY A 37 5.83 4.29 4.04
C GLY A 37 6.76 5.44 4.44
N MET A 38 7.83 5.70 3.68
CA MET A 38 8.62 6.92 3.80
C MET A 38 7.91 8.07 3.10
N VAL A 39 7.83 9.21 3.78
CA VAL A 39 7.28 10.46 3.23
C VAL A 39 8.27 11.11 2.27
N ASP A 40 9.52 11.22 2.70
CA ASP A 40 10.59 11.83 1.94
C ASP A 40 11.61 10.79 1.47
N ALA A 41 12.32 11.11 0.40
CA ALA A 41 13.54 10.39 0.04
C ALA A 41 14.60 10.57 1.16
N PRO A 42 15.49 9.58 1.39
CA PRO A 42 16.52 9.68 2.42
C PRO A 42 17.42 10.93 2.33
N ASP A 43 17.59 11.48 1.13
CA ASP A 43 18.46 12.62 0.81
C ASP A 43 17.69 13.92 0.51
N ALA A 44 16.40 14.00 0.90
CA ALA A 44 15.59 15.18 0.67
C ALA A 44 16.20 16.43 1.33
N ALA A 45 16.42 17.47 0.53
CA ALA A 45 17.06 18.71 0.98
C ALA A 45 16.25 19.48 2.05
N ALA A 46 14.92 19.32 2.02
CA ALA A 46 14.01 19.88 3.00
C ALA A 46 13.00 18.79 3.42
N PRO A 47 13.30 18.03 4.49
CA PRO A 47 12.40 16.98 4.99
C PRO A 47 11.04 17.54 5.39
N THR A 48 9.99 16.78 5.09
CA THR A 48 8.61 17.14 5.42
C THR A 48 8.41 17.17 6.94
N ALA A 49 7.99 18.33 7.44
CA ALA A 49 7.77 18.55 8.87
C ALA A 49 6.30 18.37 9.20
N LEU A 50 5.93 17.16 9.62
CA LEU A 50 4.56 16.83 10.01
C LEU A 50 4.24 17.28 11.44
N PRO A 51 2.96 17.60 11.75
CA PRO A 51 2.54 17.88 13.11
C PRO A 51 2.86 16.69 14.03
N VAL A 52 3.34 17.01 15.24
CA VAL A 52 3.74 16.02 16.25
C VAL A 52 2.64 15.82 17.29
N THR A 53 1.88 16.88 17.60
CA THR A 53 0.73 16.85 18.53
C THR A 53 -0.57 17.20 17.81
N TRP A 54 -1.66 16.56 18.18
CA TRP A 54 -3.03 16.89 17.78
C TRP A 54 -4.06 16.17 18.66
N SER A 55 -5.30 16.61 18.59
CA SER A 55 -6.46 15.97 19.23
C SER A 55 -7.71 16.14 18.36
N GLU A 56 -8.91 15.88 18.87
CA GLU A 56 -10.16 16.23 18.17
C GLU A 56 -10.33 17.75 17.98
N THR A 57 -9.61 18.59 18.73
CA THR A 57 -9.77 20.06 18.71
C THR A 57 -8.46 20.84 18.50
N GLU A 58 -7.31 20.16 18.49
CA GLU A 58 -5.99 20.77 18.31
C GLU A 58 -5.37 20.30 16.99
N ASN A 59 -4.83 21.24 16.20
CA ASN A 59 -4.15 20.98 14.92
C ASN A 59 -5.00 20.23 13.87
N VAL A 60 -6.33 20.24 14.04
CA VAL A 60 -7.30 19.75 13.04
C VAL A 60 -7.71 20.93 12.15
N LEU A 61 -7.29 20.89 10.88
CA LEU A 61 -7.69 21.90 9.90
C LEU A 61 -9.13 21.69 9.45
N TRP A 62 -9.51 20.42 9.25
CA TRP A 62 -10.89 20.01 9.01
C TRP A 62 -11.10 18.54 9.34
N LYS A 63 -12.37 18.17 9.53
CA LYS A 63 -12.87 16.81 9.77
C LYS A 63 -14.14 16.61 8.93
N THR A 64 -14.13 15.58 8.09
CA THR A 64 -15.21 15.28 7.16
C THR A 64 -15.72 13.87 7.40
N GLU A 65 -17.03 13.71 7.60
CA GLU A 65 -17.66 12.40 7.71
C GLU A 65 -17.56 11.66 6.36
N ILE A 66 -17.21 10.38 6.41
CA ILE A 66 -17.03 9.52 5.24
C ILE A 66 -18.17 8.52 5.18
N PRO A 67 -19.00 8.54 4.12
CA PRO A 67 -20.16 7.66 4.03
C PRO A 67 -19.75 6.21 3.83
N HIS A 68 -20.60 5.31 4.33
CA HIS A 68 -20.43 3.86 4.27
C HIS A 68 -19.14 3.36 4.98
N LYS A 69 -18.60 2.22 4.58
CA LYS A 69 -17.44 1.58 5.23
C LYS A 69 -16.29 1.40 4.25
N GLY A 70 -15.05 1.59 4.68
CA GLY A 70 -13.88 1.32 3.86
C GLY A 70 -12.58 1.50 4.63
N TRP A 71 -11.55 0.71 4.30
CA TRP A 71 -10.25 0.73 4.99
C TRP A 71 -9.10 1.22 4.10
N SER A 72 -9.38 1.71 2.89
CA SER A 72 -8.33 2.29 2.05
C SER A 72 -7.60 3.42 2.76
N THR A 73 -6.28 3.42 2.65
CA THR A 73 -5.48 4.61 2.91
C THR A 73 -5.90 5.72 1.93
N PRO A 74 -5.97 6.98 2.35
CA PRO A 74 -6.18 8.08 1.42
C PRO A 74 -5.05 8.16 0.40
N VAL A 75 -5.38 8.44 -0.86
CA VAL A 75 -4.36 8.89 -1.84
C VAL A 75 -4.58 10.35 -2.16
N VAL A 76 -3.50 11.11 -2.26
CA VAL A 76 -3.55 12.57 -2.34
C VAL A 76 -2.70 13.06 -3.50
N LEU A 77 -3.29 13.83 -4.41
CA LEU A 77 -2.58 14.49 -5.50
C LEU A 77 -3.35 15.72 -5.96
N ASN A 78 -2.65 16.82 -6.24
CA ASN A 78 -3.20 18.04 -6.84
C ASN A 78 -4.47 18.56 -6.14
N GLY A 79 -4.46 18.57 -4.80
CA GLY A 79 -5.58 19.05 -3.99
C GLY A 79 -6.77 18.09 -3.88
N GLN A 80 -6.66 16.86 -4.38
CA GLN A 80 -7.71 15.84 -4.28
C GLN A 80 -7.29 14.71 -3.36
N VAL A 81 -8.19 14.28 -2.48
CA VAL A 81 -8.04 13.11 -1.63
C VAL A 81 -9.05 12.05 -2.04
N TRP A 82 -8.56 10.91 -2.53
CA TRP A 82 -9.40 9.83 -3.02
C TRP A 82 -9.47 8.65 -2.05
N LEU A 83 -10.67 8.10 -1.91
CA LEU A 83 -11.00 7.00 -1.01
C LEU A 83 -11.93 6.00 -1.72
N THR A 84 -11.88 4.75 -1.27
CA THR A 84 -12.89 3.74 -1.57
C THR A 84 -13.79 3.51 -0.37
N THR A 85 -15.09 3.34 -0.63
CA THR A 85 -16.07 2.90 0.37
C THR A 85 -17.02 1.88 -0.27
N ALA A 86 -17.70 1.10 0.55
CA ALA A 86 -18.74 0.17 0.14
C ALA A 86 -19.81 0.09 1.22
N THR A 87 -21.04 -0.26 0.84
CA THR A 87 -22.09 -0.54 1.82
C THR A 87 -21.62 -1.65 2.78
N PRO A 88 -21.99 -1.62 4.07
CA PRO A 88 -21.51 -2.60 5.04
C PRO A 88 -21.78 -4.06 4.62
N GLU A 89 -22.88 -4.29 3.90
CA GLU A 89 -23.29 -5.58 3.37
C GLU A 89 -22.56 -5.97 2.07
N GLY A 90 -21.92 -5.02 1.39
CA GLY A 90 -21.13 -5.25 0.17
C GLY A 90 -21.92 -5.19 -1.13
N HIS A 91 -23.11 -4.60 -1.14
CA HIS A 91 -23.92 -4.51 -2.35
C HIS A 91 -23.49 -3.39 -3.30
N ASP A 92 -22.95 -2.29 -2.80
CA ASP A 92 -22.59 -1.13 -3.61
C ASP A 92 -21.21 -0.60 -3.22
N TYR A 93 -20.44 -0.19 -4.23
CA TYR A 93 -19.03 0.21 -4.11
C TYR A 93 -18.83 1.60 -4.70
N PHE A 94 -18.17 2.49 -3.97
CA PHE A 94 -18.16 3.92 -4.25
C PHE A 94 -16.74 4.47 -4.37
N ALA A 95 -16.61 5.41 -5.31
CA ALA A 95 -15.48 6.32 -5.38
C ALA A 95 -15.84 7.62 -4.65
N LEU A 96 -14.96 8.04 -3.75
CA LEU A 96 -15.11 9.28 -3.00
C LEU A 96 -13.89 10.18 -3.24
N CYS A 97 -14.13 11.44 -3.60
CA CYS A 97 -13.12 12.49 -3.69
C CYS A 97 -13.46 13.61 -2.70
N VAL A 98 -12.48 13.99 -1.89
CA VAL A 98 -12.56 15.12 -0.95
C VAL A 98 -11.54 16.17 -1.37
N ASP A 99 -11.92 17.44 -1.31
CA ASP A 99 -11.02 18.56 -1.49
C ASP A 99 -10.00 18.61 -0.34
N ALA A 100 -8.71 18.54 -0.67
CA ALA A 100 -7.64 18.42 0.32
C ALA A 100 -7.54 19.66 1.22
N GLU A 101 -7.90 20.85 0.72
CA GLU A 101 -7.76 22.09 1.47
C GLU A 101 -8.94 22.32 2.40
N THR A 102 -10.15 22.15 1.89
CA THR A 102 -11.41 22.52 2.57
C THR A 102 -12.11 21.36 3.26
N GLY A 103 -11.80 20.11 2.90
CA GLY A 103 -12.52 18.93 3.37
C GLY A 103 -13.88 18.71 2.72
N ALA A 104 -14.26 19.50 1.72
CA ALA A 104 -15.53 19.35 1.02
C ALA A 104 -15.54 18.07 0.17
N VAL A 105 -16.65 17.32 0.20
CA VAL A 105 -16.84 16.18 -0.70
C VAL A 105 -17.10 16.71 -2.12
N LEU A 106 -16.18 16.41 -3.05
CA LEU A 106 -16.26 16.81 -4.45
C LEU A 106 -16.99 15.77 -5.32
N PHE A 107 -16.87 14.49 -4.93
CA PHE A 107 -17.43 13.36 -5.68
C PHE A 107 -17.75 12.23 -4.71
N ASN A 108 -18.92 11.61 -4.86
CA ASN A 108 -19.34 10.42 -4.12
C ASN A 108 -20.31 9.60 -4.97
N GLU A 109 -19.79 8.77 -5.85
CA GLU A 109 -20.62 8.03 -6.80
C GLU A 109 -20.36 6.53 -6.75
N ARG A 110 -21.43 5.79 -6.95
CA ARG A 110 -21.38 4.33 -7.01
C ARG A 110 -20.73 3.90 -8.33
N LEU A 111 -19.68 3.09 -8.22
CA LEU A 111 -19.00 2.47 -9.35
C LEU A 111 -19.53 1.08 -9.69
N PHE A 112 -19.78 0.25 -8.69
CA PHE A 112 -20.14 -1.17 -8.90
C PHE A 112 -21.31 -1.60 -8.01
N HIS A 113 -21.96 -2.68 -8.42
CA HIS A 113 -23.05 -3.34 -7.70
C HIS A 113 -22.82 -4.85 -7.66
N SER A 114 -23.14 -5.47 -6.53
CA SER A 114 -23.14 -6.93 -6.39
C SER A 114 -24.47 -7.38 -5.78
N ASP A 115 -25.21 -8.24 -6.49
CA ASP A 115 -26.43 -8.83 -5.95
C ASP A 115 -26.13 -9.82 -4.81
N ASN A 116 -24.96 -10.47 -4.87
CA ASN A 116 -24.58 -11.57 -3.97
C ASN A 116 -23.12 -11.42 -3.50
N PRO A 117 -22.80 -10.40 -2.68
CA PRO A 117 -21.45 -10.26 -2.16
C PRO A 117 -21.10 -11.44 -1.25
N GLU A 118 -19.89 -11.99 -1.46
CA GLU A 118 -19.35 -13.03 -0.59
C GLU A 118 -19.26 -12.55 0.87
N PRO A 119 -19.75 -13.31 1.86
CA PRO A 119 -19.67 -12.91 3.26
C PRO A 119 -18.22 -12.78 3.74
N LEU A 120 -17.90 -11.66 4.39
CA LEU A 120 -16.58 -11.44 5.00
C LEU A 120 -16.30 -12.43 6.13
N GLY A 121 -17.32 -12.74 6.95
CA GLY A 121 -17.23 -13.65 8.10
C GLY A 121 -16.20 -13.26 9.17
N ASN A 122 -15.71 -12.02 9.18
CA ASN A 122 -14.93 -11.40 10.24
C ASN A 122 -15.19 -9.90 10.26
N GLU A 123 -14.78 -9.21 11.33
CA GLU A 123 -14.96 -7.77 11.50
C GLU A 123 -13.72 -6.94 11.10
N VAL A 124 -12.60 -7.63 10.79
CA VAL A 124 -11.31 -7.00 10.49
C VAL A 124 -11.30 -6.39 9.10
N ASN A 125 -11.77 -7.13 8.09
CA ASN A 125 -11.77 -6.65 6.71
C ASN A 125 -13.09 -5.96 6.31
N CYS A 126 -13.09 -5.30 5.15
CA CYS A 126 -14.30 -4.78 4.52
C CYS A 126 -14.21 -4.90 2.98
N TYR A 127 -15.31 -4.63 2.29
CA TYR A 127 -15.40 -4.72 0.83
C TYR A 127 -14.62 -3.63 0.08
N ALA A 128 -14.16 -2.58 0.77
CA ALA A 128 -13.43 -1.43 0.24
C ALA A 128 -12.11 -1.21 1.00
N SER A 129 -11.40 -2.29 1.32
CA SER A 129 -10.07 -2.21 1.93
C SER A 129 -8.93 -1.86 0.97
N PRO A 130 -8.92 -2.31 -0.30
CA PRO A 130 -7.86 -1.95 -1.23
C PRO A 130 -7.74 -0.43 -1.37
N THR A 131 -6.49 0.05 -1.30
CA THR A 131 -6.16 1.45 -1.52
C THR A 131 -6.19 1.76 -3.02
N PRO A 132 -6.86 2.86 -3.44
CA PRO A 132 -6.79 3.32 -4.83
C PRO A 132 -5.37 3.79 -5.17
N ALA A 133 -5.14 4.11 -6.44
CA ALA A 133 -3.92 4.76 -6.88
C ALA A 133 -4.25 5.99 -7.74
N ILE A 134 -3.43 7.03 -7.68
CA ILE A 134 -3.66 8.28 -8.42
C ILE A 134 -2.38 8.75 -9.11
N GLU A 135 -2.55 9.30 -10.31
CA GLU A 135 -1.52 9.98 -11.07
C GLU A 135 -2.14 11.20 -11.79
N PRO A 136 -1.35 12.11 -12.38
CA PRO A 136 -1.90 13.24 -13.10
C PRO A 136 -2.93 12.82 -14.15
N GLY A 137 -4.16 13.29 -13.99
CA GLY A 137 -5.28 13.05 -14.90
C GLY A 137 -6.06 11.75 -14.66
N ARG A 138 -5.59 10.83 -13.81
CA ARG A 138 -6.26 9.53 -13.59
C ARG A 138 -6.24 9.06 -12.14
N VAL A 139 -7.36 8.51 -11.69
CA VAL A 139 -7.44 7.74 -10.43
C VAL A 139 -7.98 6.35 -10.72
N TYR A 140 -7.38 5.34 -10.10
CA TYR A 140 -7.69 3.93 -10.24
C TYR A 140 -8.28 3.41 -8.93
N LEU A 141 -9.51 2.91 -8.98
CA LEU A 141 -10.23 2.41 -7.81
C LEU A 141 -10.45 0.91 -7.97
N HIS A 142 -10.07 0.14 -6.97
CA HIS A 142 -10.06 -1.32 -7.00
C HIS A 142 -10.83 -1.90 -5.81
N PHE A 143 -11.66 -2.90 -6.08
CA PHE A 143 -12.47 -3.60 -5.08
C PHE A 143 -12.31 -5.12 -5.22
N GLY A 144 -11.13 -5.59 -5.61
CA GLY A 144 -10.92 -7.00 -5.91
C GLY A 144 -11.73 -7.44 -7.14
N SER A 145 -12.47 -8.53 -6.99
CA SER A 145 -13.27 -9.13 -8.08
C SER A 145 -14.61 -8.43 -8.28
N TYR A 146 -14.99 -7.53 -7.37
CA TYR A 146 -16.18 -6.70 -7.52
C TYR A 146 -16.00 -5.58 -8.55
N GLY A 147 -14.75 -5.22 -8.87
CA GLY A 147 -14.47 -4.32 -9.98
C GLY A 147 -13.22 -3.48 -9.82
N THR A 148 -12.73 -2.98 -10.96
CA THR A 148 -11.67 -1.96 -11.05
C THR A 148 -12.10 -0.89 -12.04
N ALA A 149 -11.96 0.38 -11.69
CA ALA A 149 -12.29 1.51 -12.56
C ALA A 149 -11.13 2.49 -12.67
N CYS A 150 -11.05 3.18 -13.80
CA CYS A 150 -10.24 4.38 -13.97
C CYS A 150 -11.17 5.57 -14.23
N LEU A 151 -10.96 6.65 -13.50
CA LEU A 151 -11.68 7.91 -13.66
C LEU A 151 -10.70 9.02 -14.02
N ASP A 152 -11.19 9.98 -14.81
CA ASP A 152 -10.49 11.24 -15.07
C ASP A 152 -10.58 12.15 -13.84
N THR A 153 -9.45 12.63 -13.33
CA THR A 153 -9.43 13.40 -12.06
C THR A 153 -9.99 14.82 -12.20
N ALA A 154 -10.10 15.35 -13.42
CA ALA A 154 -10.60 16.72 -13.64
C ALA A 154 -12.14 16.75 -13.81
N THR A 155 -12.69 15.74 -14.47
CA THR A 155 -14.11 15.65 -14.83
C THR A 155 -14.88 14.62 -14.02
N PHE A 156 -14.19 13.76 -13.28
CA PHE A 156 -14.73 12.57 -12.60
C PHE A 156 -15.39 11.56 -13.52
N ALA A 157 -15.21 11.69 -14.85
CA ALA A 157 -15.75 10.76 -15.81
C ALA A 157 -15.06 9.40 -15.71
N VAL A 158 -15.84 8.32 -15.76
CA VAL A 158 -15.32 6.97 -15.88
C VAL A 158 -14.68 6.81 -17.27
N LEU A 159 -13.38 6.54 -17.31
CA LEU A 159 -12.63 6.27 -18.53
C LEU A 159 -12.77 4.80 -18.95
N TRP A 160 -12.69 3.87 -17.99
CA TRP A 160 -12.94 2.44 -18.21
C TRP A 160 -13.30 1.72 -16.90
N LYS A 161 -13.92 0.54 -17.02
CA LYS A 161 -14.23 -0.39 -15.93
C LYS A 161 -13.86 -1.83 -16.32
N ARG A 162 -13.51 -2.64 -15.32
CA ARG A 162 -13.23 -4.08 -15.42
C ARG A 162 -13.97 -4.80 -14.29
N GLU A 163 -14.78 -5.80 -14.64
CA GLU A 163 -15.56 -6.65 -13.71
C GLU A 163 -15.35 -8.16 -14.03
N ASP A 164 -14.38 -8.44 -14.89
CA ASP A 164 -14.09 -9.74 -15.51
C ASP A 164 -12.82 -10.38 -14.94
N LEU A 165 -12.38 -9.96 -13.75
CA LEU A 165 -11.22 -10.52 -13.03
C LEU A 165 -11.70 -11.36 -11.83
N PRO A 166 -11.98 -12.66 -12.04
CA PRO A 166 -12.60 -13.49 -11.02
C PRO A 166 -11.60 -13.82 -9.90
N CYS A 167 -12.12 -13.88 -8.68
CA CYS A 167 -11.43 -14.32 -7.48
C CYS A 167 -12.47 -14.48 -6.36
N ARG A 168 -12.50 -15.63 -5.71
CA ARG A 168 -13.21 -15.81 -4.44
C ARG A 168 -12.29 -15.37 -3.33
N HIS A 169 -12.36 -14.08 -2.98
CA HIS A 169 -11.47 -13.46 -1.99
C HIS A 169 -11.51 -14.19 -0.65
N PHE A 170 -12.68 -14.65 -0.24
CA PHE A 170 -12.97 -15.33 1.02
C PHE A 170 -12.35 -14.60 2.21
N ARG A 171 -13.16 -13.75 2.86
CA ARG A 171 -12.78 -12.65 3.79
C ARG A 171 -12.62 -11.26 3.14
N GLY A 172 -13.03 -11.09 1.89
CA GLY A 172 -13.00 -9.80 1.18
C GLY A 172 -11.63 -9.41 0.62
N PRO A 173 -11.56 -8.46 -0.32
CA PRO A 173 -10.31 -8.04 -0.95
C PRO A 173 -9.43 -7.25 0.03
N GLY A 174 -8.11 -7.26 -0.18
CA GLY A 174 -7.16 -6.53 0.66
C GLY A 174 -5.91 -6.00 -0.05
N SER A 175 -5.51 -6.62 -1.16
CA SER A 175 -4.39 -6.13 -1.96
C SER A 175 -4.76 -4.85 -2.71
N SER A 176 -3.96 -3.81 -2.55
CA SER A 176 -4.14 -2.50 -3.19
C SER A 176 -3.59 -2.50 -4.61
N ALA A 177 -4.07 -1.58 -5.45
CA ALA A 177 -3.50 -1.37 -6.78
C ALA A 177 -2.17 -0.60 -6.67
N ILE A 178 -1.21 -0.90 -7.54
CA ILE A 178 0.05 -0.15 -7.62
C ILE A 178 0.32 0.35 -9.04
N LEU A 179 1.04 1.46 -9.15
CA LEU A 179 1.41 2.08 -10.42
C LEU A 179 2.84 1.72 -10.81
N PHE A 180 3.04 1.28 -12.04
CA PHE A 180 4.38 1.06 -12.57
C PHE A 180 4.42 1.33 -14.08
N GLU A 181 5.18 2.35 -14.50
CA GLU A 181 5.27 2.77 -15.91
C GLU A 181 3.87 2.99 -16.52
N ASN A 182 3.48 2.26 -17.57
CA ASN A 182 2.15 2.31 -18.17
C ASN A 182 1.18 1.26 -17.58
N LEU A 183 1.57 0.56 -16.52
CA LEU A 183 0.85 -0.58 -15.94
C LEU A 183 0.18 -0.21 -14.60
N LEU A 184 -1.06 -0.70 -14.45
CA LEU A 184 -1.75 -0.83 -13.17
C LEU A 184 -1.66 -2.28 -12.75
N ILE A 185 -0.99 -2.57 -11.65
CA ILE A 185 -0.77 -3.95 -11.21
C ILE A 185 -1.73 -4.30 -10.07
N LEU A 186 -2.38 -5.45 -10.21
CA LEU A 186 -3.38 -5.99 -9.31
C LEU A 186 -2.96 -7.39 -8.82
N THR A 187 -3.32 -7.72 -7.58
CA THR A 187 -3.05 -9.02 -6.98
C THR A 187 -4.38 -9.67 -6.56
N PHE A 188 -4.55 -10.93 -6.94
CA PHE A 188 -5.72 -11.73 -6.64
C PHE A 188 -5.25 -13.06 -6.06
N ASP A 189 -5.08 -13.11 -4.74
CA ASP A 189 -4.72 -14.34 -4.03
C ASP A 189 -5.94 -14.78 -3.19
N GLY A 190 -6.95 -15.34 -3.87
CA GLY A 190 -8.20 -15.82 -3.28
C GLY A 190 -8.10 -17.25 -2.75
N ALA A 191 -9.24 -17.83 -2.39
CA ALA A 191 -9.33 -19.21 -1.94
C ALA A 191 -9.39 -20.23 -3.10
N ASP A 192 -9.84 -19.77 -4.26
CA ASP A 192 -10.03 -20.56 -5.49
C ASP A 192 -8.88 -20.38 -6.48
N VAL A 193 -8.41 -19.14 -6.68
CA VAL A 193 -7.35 -18.79 -7.64
C VAL A 193 -6.33 -17.83 -7.03
N GLN A 194 -5.08 -17.92 -7.48
CA GLN A 194 -3.99 -17.03 -7.08
C GLN A 194 -3.23 -16.54 -8.32
N TYR A 195 -3.23 -15.25 -8.58
CA TYR A 195 -2.54 -14.64 -9.71
C TYR A 195 -2.24 -13.15 -9.47
N THR A 196 -1.29 -12.63 -10.24
CA THR A 196 -1.11 -11.18 -10.41
C THR A 196 -1.37 -10.81 -11.86
N ALA A 197 -1.86 -9.59 -12.10
CA ALA A 197 -2.14 -9.09 -13.44
C ALA A 197 -1.72 -7.63 -13.57
N ALA A 198 -1.20 -7.26 -14.73
CA ALA A 198 -1.03 -5.87 -15.13
C ALA A 198 -2.05 -5.48 -16.18
N LEU A 199 -2.65 -4.32 -15.97
CA LEU A 199 -3.53 -3.67 -16.93
C LEU A 199 -2.82 -2.47 -17.53
N ASP A 200 -3.05 -2.20 -18.81
CA ASP A 200 -2.69 -0.93 -19.42
C ASP A 200 -3.52 0.18 -18.77
N LYS A 201 -2.85 1.19 -18.21
CA LYS A 201 -3.49 2.27 -17.46
C LYS A 201 -4.47 3.11 -18.28
N ALA A 202 -4.22 3.26 -19.59
CA ALA A 202 -5.05 4.09 -20.46
C ALA A 202 -6.34 3.38 -20.87
N THR A 203 -6.28 2.08 -21.12
CA THR A 203 -7.37 1.31 -21.73
C THR A 203 -8.04 0.31 -20.78
N GLY A 204 -7.38 -0.03 -19.68
CA GLY A 204 -7.79 -1.09 -18.76
C GLY A 204 -7.56 -2.49 -19.32
N ALA A 205 -6.99 -2.66 -20.51
CA ALA A 205 -6.75 -3.97 -21.12
C ALA A 205 -5.67 -4.75 -20.38
N THR A 206 -5.83 -6.07 -20.24
CA THR A 206 -4.79 -6.91 -19.62
C THR A 206 -3.55 -6.98 -20.51
N VAL A 207 -2.40 -6.56 -19.97
CA VAL A 207 -1.09 -6.65 -20.63
C VAL A 207 -0.46 -8.01 -20.33
N TRP A 208 -0.45 -8.41 -19.06
CA TRP A 208 -0.01 -9.74 -18.64
C TRP A 208 -0.82 -10.21 -17.42
N ARG A 209 -0.84 -11.53 -17.24
CA ARG A 209 -1.40 -12.23 -16.08
C ARG A 209 -0.55 -13.46 -15.81
N THR A 210 -0.14 -13.63 -14.55
CA THR A 210 0.70 -14.75 -14.13
C THR A 210 0.05 -15.44 -12.95
N ASP A 211 -0.32 -16.71 -13.15
CA ASP A 211 -0.81 -17.58 -12.07
C ASP A 211 0.35 -17.94 -11.12
N ARG A 212 0.08 -18.07 -9.82
CA ARG A 212 1.12 -18.45 -8.85
C ARG A 212 1.56 -19.89 -9.08
N SER A 213 2.88 -20.13 -9.07
CA SER A 213 3.46 -21.47 -9.14
C SER A 213 3.51 -22.19 -7.78
N THR A 214 2.72 -21.74 -6.79
CA THR A 214 2.75 -22.22 -5.39
C THR A 214 2.61 -23.74 -5.30
N LYS A 215 3.52 -24.38 -4.57
CA LYS A 215 3.45 -25.81 -4.24
C LYS A 215 2.55 -26.00 -3.01
N TRP A 216 1.26 -26.20 -3.24
CA TRP A 216 0.27 -26.39 -2.17
C TRP A 216 0.52 -27.65 -1.35
N LYS A 217 0.49 -27.51 -0.01
CA LYS A 217 0.66 -28.60 0.97
C LYS A 217 -0.56 -28.71 1.89
N ASP A 218 -1.73 -28.31 1.40
CA ASP A 218 -2.96 -28.12 2.17
C ASP A 218 -4.13 -28.98 1.65
N LEU A 219 -3.88 -30.08 0.94
CA LEU A 219 -4.95 -30.95 0.47
C LEU A 219 -5.47 -31.87 1.59
N ASP A 220 -6.78 -32.14 1.59
CA ASP A 220 -7.42 -33.18 2.40
C ASP A 220 -7.30 -34.56 1.75
N ASP A 221 -7.78 -35.62 2.41
CA ASP A 221 -7.75 -37.00 1.91
C ASP A 221 -8.51 -37.18 0.57
N GLN A 222 -9.35 -36.21 0.19
CA GLN A 222 -10.12 -36.20 -1.06
C GLN A 222 -9.47 -35.31 -2.13
N GLY A 223 -8.25 -34.80 -1.89
CA GLY A 223 -7.52 -33.95 -2.81
C GLY A 223 -8.07 -32.52 -2.92
N ARG A 224 -8.89 -32.08 -1.95
CA ARG A 224 -9.48 -30.73 -1.93
C ARG A 224 -8.69 -29.79 -1.02
N PRO A 225 -8.68 -28.48 -1.28
CA PRO A 225 -8.08 -27.52 -0.36
C PRO A 225 -8.71 -27.59 1.03
N GLN A 226 -7.89 -27.72 2.06
CA GLN A 226 -8.32 -27.66 3.45
C GLN A 226 -8.99 -26.31 3.74
N ARG A 227 -10.00 -26.34 4.62
CA ARG A 227 -10.76 -25.15 5.04
C ARG A 227 -11.27 -24.33 3.85
N GLU A 228 -11.71 -25.01 2.78
CA GLU A 228 -12.28 -24.37 1.58
C GLU A 228 -11.31 -23.38 0.90
N GLY A 229 -10.00 -23.57 1.07
CA GLY A 229 -8.96 -22.71 0.53
C GLY A 229 -8.60 -21.53 1.43
N ASP A 230 -9.05 -21.49 2.70
CA ASP A 230 -8.76 -20.38 3.62
C ASP A 230 -7.24 -20.15 3.79
N PHE A 231 -6.43 -21.23 3.70
CA PHE A 231 -4.97 -21.15 3.78
C PHE A 231 -4.28 -20.68 2.51
N ARG A 232 -4.99 -20.52 1.39
CA ARG A 232 -4.39 -20.14 0.10
C ARG A 232 -4.35 -18.65 -0.15
N LYS A 233 -5.09 -17.89 0.65
CA LYS A 233 -5.29 -16.46 0.41
C LYS A 233 -4.12 -15.60 0.86
N SER A 234 -3.97 -14.46 0.22
CA SER A 234 -3.06 -13.40 0.65
C SER A 234 -3.73 -12.04 0.46
N PHE A 235 -3.28 -11.06 1.23
CA PHE A 235 -3.73 -9.66 1.17
C PHE A 235 -2.56 -8.73 0.85
N CYS A 236 -1.39 -9.28 0.52
CA CYS A 236 -0.18 -8.53 0.27
C CYS A 236 -0.31 -7.63 -0.97
N THR A 237 0.10 -6.37 -0.82
CA THR A 237 0.31 -5.45 -1.94
C THR A 237 1.77 -5.54 -2.37
N PRO A 238 2.08 -5.76 -3.67
CA PRO A 238 3.45 -5.96 -4.15
C PRO A 238 4.31 -4.69 -4.04
N LEU A 239 5.64 -4.86 -4.01
CA LEU A 239 6.61 -3.77 -4.17
C LEU A 239 7.36 -3.93 -5.50
N VAL A 240 7.53 -2.83 -6.24
CA VAL A 240 8.42 -2.77 -7.40
C VAL A 240 9.70 -2.02 -7.04
N PHE A 241 10.86 -2.58 -7.41
CA PHE A 241 12.17 -1.97 -7.17
C PHE A 241 13.20 -2.41 -8.21
N ASP A 242 14.35 -1.73 -8.24
CA ASP A 242 15.49 -2.10 -9.06
C ASP A 242 16.42 -3.06 -8.32
N ALA A 243 16.68 -4.22 -8.90
CA ALA A 243 17.70 -5.14 -8.41
C ALA A 243 18.21 -6.05 -9.52
N ALA A 244 19.51 -6.38 -9.45
CA ALA A 244 20.18 -7.26 -10.43
C ALA A 244 19.94 -6.85 -11.90
N GLY A 245 19.90 -5.53 -12.15
CA GLY A 245 19.68 -4.97 -13.50
C GLY A 245 18.25 -5.10 -14.04
N ARG A 246 17.26 -5.44 -13.20
CA ARG A 246 15.84 -5.58 -13.60
C ARG A 246 14.91 -4.81 -12.67
N LYS A 247 13.71 -4.49 -13.20
CA LYS A 247 12.57 -4.02 -12.40
C LYS A 247 11.85 -5.23 -11.85
N GLN A 248 12.07 -5.54 -10.59
CA GLN A 248 11.45 -6.69 -9.93
C GLN A 248 10.19 -6.28 -9.20
N LEU A 249 9.14 -7.09 -9.32
CA LEU A 249 7.93 -7.03 -8.51
C LEU A 249 7.96 -8.16 -7.49
N VAL A 250 8.10 -7.85 -6.21
CA VAL A 250 8.08 -8.84 -5.14
C VAL A 250 6.76 -8.80 -4.38
N THR A 251 6.23 -9.97 -4.07
CA THR A 251 5.00 -10.15 -3.29
C THR A 251 5.09 -11.41 -2.45
N THR A 252 4.55 -11.34 -1.23
CA THR A 252 4.37 -12.52 -0.39
C THR A 252 2.97 -13.08 -0.63
N SER A 253 2.88 -14.37 -0.94
CA SER A 253 1.63 -15.11 -1.01
C SER A 253 1.56 -16.14 0.13
N SER A 254 0.48 -16.89 0.21
CA SER A 254 0.46 -18.06 1.09
C SER A 254 1.42 -19.11 0.56
N TYR A 255 2.18 -19.73 1.46
CA TYR A 255 3.21 -20.75 1.20
C TYR A 255 4.41 -20.33 0.32
N ALA A 256 4.44 -19.14 -0.27
CA ALA A 256 5.58 -18.72 -1.07
C ALA A 256 5.73 -17.20 -1.19
N VAL A 257 6.98 -16.76 -1.35
CA VAL A 257 7.34 -15.42 -1.84
C VAL A 257 7.67 -15.54 -3.31
N PHE A 258 7.23 -14.57 -4.11
CA PHE A 258 7.48 -14.51 -5.55
C PHE A 258 8.15 -13.20 -5.93
N SER A 259 9.06 -13.28 -6.90
CA SER A 259 9.52 -12.14 -7.69
C SER A 259 9.19 -12.33 -9.15
N TYR A 260 8.73 -11.25 -9.80
CA TYR A 260 8.43 -11.21 -11.22
C TYR A 260 9.18 -10.07 -11.90
N ASP A 261 9.42 -10.17 -13.20
CA ASP A 261 9.71 -8.98 -13.99
C ASP A 261 8.44 -8.12 -14.06
N ALA A 262 8.52 -6.88 -13.58
CA ALA A 262 7.35 -6.03 -13.43
C ALA A 262 6.72 -5.65 -14.79
N ARG A 263 7.46 -5.72 -15.90
CA ARG A 263 6.96 -5.38 -17.25
C ARG A 263 6.29 -6.56 -17.94
N THR A 264 6.77 -7.77 -17.70
CA THR A 264 6.31 -8.96 -18.45
C THR A 264 5.48 -9.93 -17.61
N GLY A 265 5.57 -9.85 -16.28
CA GLY A 265 4.98 -10.83 -15.37
C GLY A 265 5.74 -12.16 -15.33
N GLU A 266 6.92 -12.26 -15.95
CA GLU A 266 7.75 -13.46 -15.91
C GLU A 266 8.25 -13.74 -14.48
N GLU A 267 8.03 -14.95 -13.97
CA GLU A 267 8.53 -15.37 -12.66
C GLU A 267 10.06 -15.46 -12.66
N LEU A 268 10.70 -14.72 -11.76
CA LEU A 268 12.15 -14.62 -11.66
C LEU A 268 12.71 -15.59 -10.63
N TRP A 269 12.16 -15.55 -9.41
CA TRP A 269 12.57 -16.42 -8.31
C TRP A 269 11.44 -16.63 -7.30
N THR A 270 11.53 -17.71 -6.55
CA THR A 270 10.57 -18.09 -5.51
C THR A 270 11.25 -18.55 -4.22
N ILE A 271 10.57 -18.36 -3.09
CA ILE A 271 10.95 -18.92 -1.79
C ILE A 271 9.74 -19.61 -1.18
N ASP A 272 9.84 -20.91 -0.94
CA ASP A 272 8.80 -21.70 -0.28
C ASP A 272 8.82 -21.45 1.24
N HIS A 273 7.64 -21.24 1.84
CA HIS A 273 7.42 -21.21 3.29
C HIS A 273 6.14 -21.96 3.68
N THR A 274 5.83 -22.00 4.99
CA THR A 274 4.64 -22.71 5.50
C THR A 274 3.60 -21.78 6.14
N ALA A 275 3.86 -20.48 6.19
CA ALA A 275 2.90 -19.49 6.65
C ALA A 275 1.86 -19.13 5.57
N TYR A 276 0.77 -18.49 6.00
CA TYR A 276 -0.37 -18.14 5.15
C TYR A 276 -1.00 -16.80 5.54
N SER A 277 -1.85 -16.25 4.67
CA SER A 277 -2.50 -14.94 4.86
C SER A 277 -1.55 -13.78 5.19
N PRO A 278 -0.43 -13.58 4.44
CA PRO A 278 0.37 -12.39 4.60
C PRO A 278 -0.38 -11.15 4.09
N ALA A 279 -0.21 -10.03 4.79
CA ALA A 279 -0.72 -8.72 4.42
C ALA A 279 0.36 -7.61 4.30
N PRO A 280 1.48 -7.64 5.07
CA PRO A 280 2.51 -6.61 4.98
C PRO A 280 3.09 -6.48 3.58
N ARG A 281 3.21 -5.25 3.09
CA ARG A 281 3.96 -4.94 1.85
C ARG A 281 5.46 -5.18 2.09
N PRO A 282 6.19 -5.80 1.14
CA PRO A 282 7.64 -5.93 1.22
C PRO A 282 8.33 -4.57 1.30
N VAL A 283 9.55 -4.55 1.85
CA VAL A 283 10.43 -3.36 1.84
C VAL A 283 11.75 -3.75 1.18
N PHE A 284 12.32 -2.88 0.36
CA PHE A 284 13.62 -3.08 -0.25
C PHE A 284 14.56 -1.92 0.11
N ALA A 285 15.73 -2.25 0.63
CA ALA A 285 16.84 -1.31 0.80
C ALA A 285 18.15 -2.08 0.97
N ASP A 286 19.28 -1.41 0.72
CA ASP A 286 20.62 -1.93 0.98
C ASP A 286 20.88 -3.33 0.37
N GLY A 287 20.25 -3.61 -0.77
CA GLY A 287 20.39 -4.88 -1.50
C GLY A 287 19.60 -6.06 -0.94
N LEU A 288 18.74 -5.85 0.07
CA LEU A 288 17.90 -6.88 0.66
C LEU A 288 16.41 -6.51 0.55
N VAL A 289 15.59 -7.54 0.30
CA VAL A 289 14.13 -7.46 0.36
C VAL A 289 13.67 -8.10 1.67
N TYR A 290 12.85 -7.38 2.44
CA TYR A 290 12.28 -7.82 3.70
C TYR A 290 10.81 -8.20 3.52
N VAL A 291 10.46 -9.45 3.84
CA VAL A 291 9.11 -9.99 3.64
C VAL A 291 8.61 -10.70 4.90
N ALA A 292 7.41 -10.33 5.35
CA ALA A 292 6.71 -11.05 6.42
C ALA A 292 5.83 -12.14 5.80
N THR A 293 5.95 -13.37 6.26
CA THR A 293 5.32 -14.55 5.64
C THR A 293 3.86 -14.78 6.08
N GLY A 294 3.39 -14.06 7.09
CA GLY A 294 2.01 -14.14 7.59
C GLY A 294 1.80 -15.08 8.77
N ARG A 295 0.59 -15.63 8.89
CA ARG A 295 0.10 -16.42 10.04
C ARG A 295 0.62 -17.86 10.03
N GLY A 296 0.52 -18.53 11.18
CA GLY A 296 1.08 -19.87 11.38
C GLY A 296 2.53 -19.78 11.84
N LYS A 297 3.46 -20.38 11.09
CA LYS A 297 4.91 -20.26 11.34
C LYS A 297 5.44 -18.92 10.80
N SER A 298 5.04 -17.84 11.47
CA SER A 298 5.35 -16.46 11.05
C SER A 298 6.85 -16.18 11.08
N SER A 299 7.36 -15.67 9.97
CA SER A 299 8.77 -15.33 9.76
C SER A 299 8.89 -14.00 9.02
N LEU A 300 9.94 -13.25 9.35
CA LEU A 300 10.45 -12.15 8.54
C LEU A 300 11.72 -12.64 7.85
N LEU A 301 11.70 -12.66 6.52
CA LEU A 301 12.85 -13.08 5.72
C LEU A 301 13.54 -11.84 5.16
N ALA A 302 14.86 -11.78 5.26
CA ALA A 302 15.68 -10.90 4.45
C ALA A 302 16.25 -11.69 3.27
N VAL A 303 15.95 -11.26 2.06
CA VAL A 303 16.18 -12.00 0.83
C VAL A 303 17.09 -11.21 -0.09
N ARG A 304 18.13 -11.86 -0.62
CA ARG A 304 18.93 -11.30 -1.72
C ARG A 304 18.17 -11.47 -3.03
N PRO A 305 17.85 -10.39 -3.76
CA PRO A 305 16.99 -10.43 -4.95
C PRO A 305 17.75 -10.73 -6.25
N ASP A 306 18.96 -11.27 -6.19
CA ASP A 306 19.84 -11.55 -7.34
C ASP A 306 19.77 -13.01 -7.83
N GLY A 307 18.85 -13.79 -7.28
CA GLY A 307 18.66 -15.20 -7.63
C GLY A 307 17.77 -15.46 -8.84
N ALA A 308 17.63 -16.76 -9.17
CA ALA A 308 16.77 -17.25 -10.23
C ALA A 308 16.16 -18.62 -9.86
N GLY A 309 14.89 -18.84 -10.19
CA GLY A 309 14.15 -20.08 -9.88
C GLY A 309 13.85 -20.24 -8.38
N ASP A 310 13.79 -21.48 -7.90
CA ASP A 310 13.59 -21.76 -6.47
C ASP A 310 14.88 -21.45 -5.70
N VAL A 311 14.83 -20.38 -4.90
CA VAL A 311 15.98 -19.87 -4.13
C VAL A 311 15.83 -20.07 -2.62
N THR A 312 14.86 -20.89 -2.21
CA THR A 312 14.51 -21.16 -0.80
C THR A 312 15.74 -21.48 0.06
N GLY A 313 16.63 -22.34 -0.45
CA GLY A 313 17.81 -22.79 0.29
C GLY A 313 19.06 -21.93 0.12
N SER A 314 19.02 -20.87 -0.69
CA SER A 314 20.22 -20.15 -1.12
C SER A 314 20.21 -18.66 -0.89
N HIS A 315 19.07 -17.95 -0.99
CA HIS A 315 19.02 -16.48 -1.01
C HIS A 315 18.46 -15.81 0.24
N ILE A 316 18.01 -16.59 1.23
CA ILE A 316 17.67 -16.05 2.55
C ILE A 316 18.99 -15.65 3.24
N ALA A 317 19.19 -14.34 3.45
CA ALA A 317 20.34 -13.79 4.16
C ALA A 317 20.23 -14.00 5.66
N TRP A 318 19.03 -13.78 6.21
CA TRP A 318 18.68 -14.08 7.59
C TRP A 318 17.16 -14.22 7.74
N GLU A 319 16.74 -14.85 8.82
CA GLU A 319 15.34 -15.05 9.19
C GLU A 319 15.13 -14.66 10.66
N LEU A 320 14.06 -13.91 10.93
CA LEU A 320 13.51 -13.72 12.27
C LEU A 320 12.17 -14.44 12.37
N SER A 321 12.05 -15.36 13.32
CA SER A 321 10.83 -16.12 13.57
C SER A 321 10.16 -15.66 14.87
N GLY A 322 8.82 -15.68 14.92
CA GLY A 322 8.06 -15.51 16.17
C GLY A 322 7.26 -14.22 16.30
N LYS A 323 6.98 -13.81 17.54
CA LYS A 323 5.96 -12.79 17.87
C LYS A 323 6.31 -11.36 17.42
N ALA A 324 7.57 -11.09 17.09
CA ALA A 324 8.01 -9.79 16.58
C ALA A 324 7.60 -9.55 15.11
N VAL A 325 7.25 -10.62 14.38
CA VAL A 325 6.87 -10.52 12.96
C VAL A 325 5.45 -9.96 12.86
N PRO A 326 5.25 -8.84 12.15
CA PRO A 326 3.93 -8.22 12.02
C PRO A 326 3.01 -9.03 11.11
N LEU A 327 1.70 -9.00 11.38
CA LEU A 327 0.70 -9.70 10.56
C LEU A 327 -0.04 -8.79 9.59
N GLU A 328 -0.25 -7.51 9.92
CA GLU A 328 -0.90 -6.53 9.05
C GLU A 328 -0.03 -5.26 8.82
N PRO A 329 0.54 -4.61 9.85
CA PRO A 329 1.38 -3.43 9.64
C PRO A 329 2.64 -3.79 8.85
N SER A 330 2.96 -3.04 7.79
CA SER A 330 4.20 -3.30 7.06
C SER A 330 5.41 -2.57 7.67
N PRO A 331 6.62 -3.16 7.60
CA PRO A 331 7.82 -2.59 8.21
C PRO A 331 8.18 -1.20 7.69
N ILE A 332 8.98 -0.46 8.46
CA ILE A 332 9.68 0.75 8.02
C ILE A 332 11.17 0.48 8.06
N LEU A 333 11.92 0.91 7.04
CA LEU A 333 13.36 0.89 7.04
C LEU A 333 13.90 2.31 6.97
N HIS A 334 14.83 2.65 7.85
CA HIS A 334 15.48 3.95 7.88
C HIS A 334 16.90 3.81 8.40
N GLU A 335 17.89 4.35 7.68
CA GLU A 335 19.30 4.39 8.10
C GLU A 335 19.85 3.03 8.59
N GLY A 336 19.58 1.96 7.83
CA GLY A 336 20.03 0.59 8.16
C GLY A 336 19.27 -0.06 9.31
N LEU A 337 18.23 0.58 9.86
CA LEU A 337 17.38 0.05 10.92
C LEU A 337 16.01 -0.34 10.37
N LEU A 338 15.55 -1.54 10.72
CA LEU A 338 14.26 -2.08 10.34
C LEU A 338 13.31 -2.07 11.56
N TYR A 339 12.19 -1.36 11.43
CA TYR A 339 11.17 -1.21 12.47
C TYR A 339 9.95 -2.07 12.17
N LEU A 340 9.65 -2.98 13.09
CA LEU A 340 8.52 -3.89 13.03
C LEU A 340 7.48 -3.49 14.07
N LEU A 341 6.28 -3.13 13.63
CA LEU A 341 5.16 -2.85 14.51
C LEU A 341 4.24 -4.08 14.57
N SER A 342 4.22 -4.77 15.70
CA SER A 342 3.29 -5.87 15.93
C SER A 342 1.85 -5.35 16.10
N ASN A 343 0.89 -6.22 15.82
CA ASN A 343 -0.53 -5.93 15.99
C ASN A 343 -0.93 -5.60 17.43
N GLU A 344 -0.12 -5.99 18.42
CA GLU A 344 -0.31 -5.73 19.85
C GLU A 344 0.50 -4.53 20.37
N GLY A 345 1.05 -3.71 19.46
CA GLY A 345 1.71 -2.47 19.80
C GLY A 345 3.10 -2.63 20.41
N VAL A 346 3.80 -3.70 20.05
CA VAL A 346 5.23 -3.85 20.27
C VAL A 346 5.96 -3.33 19.04
N VAL A 347 6.96 -2.47 19.24
CA VAL A 347 7.87 -2.02 18.18
C VAL A 347 9.22 -2.69 18.42
N THR A 348 9.69 -3.46 17.46
CA THR A 348 11.02 -4.06 17.49
C THR A 348 11.88 -3.41 16.41
N CYS A 349 13.05 -2.91 16.80
CA CYS A 349 14.05 -2.34 15.92
C CYS A 349 15.17 -3.36 15.71
N LEU A 350 15.49 -3.64 14.45
CA LEU A 350 16.53 -4.58 14.06
C LEU A 350 17.60 -3.89 13.23
N GLU A 351 18.81 -4.43 13.27
CA GLU A 351 19.80 -4.19 12.22
C GLU A 351 19.30 -4.81 10.91
N ALA A 352 19.05 -3.99 9.90
CA ALA A 352 18.51 -4.45 8.63
C ALA A 352 19.46 -5.45 7.92
N ALA A 353 20.77 -5.30 8.12
CA ALA A 353 21.77 -6.18 7.50
C ALA A 353 21.82 -7.59 8.12
N THR A 354 21.49 -7.74 9.40
CA THR A 354 21.74 -8.99 10.15
C THR A 354 20.52 -9.58 10.85
N GLY A 355 19.44 -8.81 10.99
CA GLY A 355 18.27 -9.18 11.78
C GLY A 355 18.51 -9.12 13.29
N ALA A 356 19.67 -8.64 13.75
CA ALA A 356 19.97 -8.53 15.18
C ALA A 356 19.09 -7.47 15.84
N GLU A 357 18.47 -7.82 16.96
CA GLU A 357 17.66 -6.86 17.72
C GLU A 357 18.52 -5.74 18.29
N VAL A 358 18.13 -4.49 18.01
CA VAL A 358 18.72 -3.28 18.58
C VAL A 358 17.96 -2.89 19.85
N TRP A 359 16.64 -2.86 19.77
CA TRP A 359 15.77 -2.62 20.92
C TRP A 359 14.34 -3.10 20.66
N THR A 360 13.60 -3.32 21.74
CA THR A 360 12.15 -3.51 21.72
C THR A 360 11.48 -2.50 22.65
N GLY A 361 10.40 -1.88 22.17
CA GLY A 361 9.59 -0.89 22.88
C GLY A 361 8.10 -1.16 22.76
N ARG A 362 7.28 -0.49 23.58
CA ARG A 362 5.82 -0.67 23.57
C ARG A 362 5.10 0.66 23.40
N VAL A 363 4.34 0.77 22.32
CA VAL A 363 3.39 1.86 22.06
C VAL A 363 1.98 1.48 22.52
N GLY A 364 1.70 0.17 22.65
CA GLY A 364 0.45 -0.42 23.13
C GLY A 364 -0.74 -0.17 22.18
N GLY A 365 -1.85 -0.88 22.41
CA GLY A 365 -3.04 -0.81 21.55
C GLY A 365 -3.02 -1.85 20.43
N GLY A 366 -4.07 -1.88 19.62
CA GLY A 366 -4.19 -2.76 18.47
C GLY A 366 -3.80 -2.05 17.17
N TYR A 367 -3.09 -2.71 16.26
CA TYR A 367 -2.65 -2.11 15.00
C TYR A 367 -3.08 -2.96 13.80
N MET A 368 -3.60 -2.26 12.80
CA MET A 368 -3.93 -2.77 11.45
C MET A 368 -3.29 -1.85 10.42
N ALA A 369 -3.37 -0.54 10.67
CA ALA A 369 -2.67 0.49 9.95
C ALA A 369 -1.15 0.28 9.99
N SER A 370 -0.51 0.52 8.86
CA SER A 370 0.94 0.58 8.75
C SER A 370 1.47 1.92 9.28
N PRO A 371 2.66 1.93 9.91
CA PRO A 371 3.31 3.17 10.28
C PRO A 371 3.86 3.90 9.06
N ILE A 372 4.06 5.21 9.19
CA ILE A 372 4.79 6.05 8.23
C ILE A 372 5.99 6.73 8.89
N LEU A 373 6.97 7.12 8.10
CA LEU A 373 8.19 7.81 8.54
C LEU A 373 8.30 9.18 7.86
N ALA A 374 8.43 10.24 8.67
CA ALA A 374 8.72 11.60 8.20
C ALA A 374 9.73 12.26 9.13
N ASN A 375 10.77 12.87 8.58
CA ASN A 375 11.77 13.64 9.34
C ASN A 375 12.28 12.92 10.61
N GLY A 376 12.64 11.64 10.49
CA GLY A 376 13.15 10.83 11.60
C GLY A 376 12.11 10.44 12.66
N LEU A 377 10.82 10.68 12.42
CA LEU A 377 9.71 10.30 13.30
C LEU A 377 8.84 9.23 12.65
N ILE A 378 8.51 8.20 13.43
CA ILE A 378 7.63 7.10 13.03
C ILE A 378 6.26 7.31 13.71
N TYR A 379 5.20 7.31 12.89
CA TYR A 379 3.83 7.54 13.30
C TYR A 379 3.06 6.21 13.32
N CYS A 380 2.67 5.75 14.51
CA CYS A 380 1.98 4.48 14.71
C CYS A 380 0.52 4.73 15.11
N SER A 381 -0.44 4.49 14.20
CA SER A 381 -1.88 4.74 14.41
C SER A 381 -2.65 3.46 14.74
N SER A 382 -3.38 3.45 15.86
CA SER A 382 -4.04 2.28 16.43
C SER A 382 -5.54 2.18 16.12
N THR A 383 -6.10 0.98 16.24
CA THR A 383 -7.52 0.71 16.04
C THR A 383 -8.44 1.33 17.11
N GLN A 384 -7.85 1.87 18.19
CA GLN A 384 -8.53 2.64 19.25
C GLN A 384 -8.36 4.16 19.09
N GLY A 385 -7.68 4.62 18.04
CA GLY A 385 -7.58 6.05 17.71
C GLY A 385 -6.40 6.75 18.32
N ARG A 386 -5.52 6.01 19.00
CA ARG A 386 -4.24 6.54 19.43
C ARG A 386 -3.28 6.59 18.25
N THR A 387 -2.58 7.69 18.08
CA THR A 387 -1.33 7.73 17.29
C THR A 387 -0.16 8.01 18.20
N THR A 388 0.78 7.07 18.28
CA THR A 388 2.03 7.26 19.02
C THR A 388 3.13 7.66 18.03
N VAL A 389 3.80 8.77 18.32
CA VAL A 389 4.96 9.24 17.55
C VAL A 389 6.21 8.82 18.30
N ILE A 390 7.09 8.08 17.63
CA ILE A 390 8.39 7.68 18.17
C ILE A 390 9.51 8.21 17.31
N LYS A 391 10.68 8.41 17.89
CA LYS A 391 11.89 8.77 17.14
C LYS A 391 12.51 7.53 16.52
N ALA A 392 12.83 7.60 15.24
CA ALA A 392 13.70 6.62 14.60
C ALA A 392 15.12 6.77 15.16
N GLY A 393 15.74 5.64 15.47
CA GLY A 393 17.11 5.57 15.94
C GLY A 393 17.39 4.29 16.73
N ARG A 394 18.52 4.31 17.42
CA ARG A 394 19.08 3.15 18.15
C ARG A 394 18.58 3.01 19.58
N ALA A 395 17.59 3.81 19.99
CA ALA A 395 16.89 3.67 21.25
C ALA A 395 15.39 3.93 21.05
N PHE A 396 14.55 3.27 21.85
CA PHE A 396 13.13 3.56 21.88
C PHE A 396 12.89 4.91 22.59
N GLU A 397 12.32 5.87 21.86
CA GLU A 397 11.99 7.20 22.39
C GLU A 397 10.59 7.58 21.93
N LYS A 398 9.62 7.64 22.86
CA LYS A 398 8.27 8.15 22.59
C LYS A 398 8.29 9.67 22.63
N ILE A 399 7.92 10.31 21.51
CA ILE A 399 7.92 11.75 21.34
C ILE A 399 6.55 12.34 21.67
N ALA A 400 5.48 11.73 21.18
CA ALA A 400 4.12 12.22 21.41
C ALA A 400 3.08 11.11 21.38
N GLU A 401 1.90 11.43 21.89
CA GLU A 401 0.72 10.58 21.86
C GLU A 401 -0.51 11.42 21.58
N ASN A 402 -1.23 11.08 20.51
CA ASN A 402 -2.38 11.80 20.01
C ASN A 402 -3.60 10.88 20.02
N ARG A 403 -4.81 11.45 20.06
CA ARG A 403 -6.05 10.68 20.06
C ARG A 403 -7.13 11.29 19.19
N LEU A 404 -7.72 10.46 18.33
CA LEU A 404 -9.00 10.70 17.64
C LEU A 404 -10.00 9.61 18.08
N ASP A 405 -11.30 9.91 18.09
CA ASP A 405 -12.29 9.08 18.79
C ASP A 405 -12.53 7.72 18.13
N GLU A 406 -12.55 7.68 16.80
CA GLU A 406 -13.16 6.59 16.03
C GLU A 406 -12.18 5.46 15.61
N GLY A 407 -10.89 5.66 15.85
CA GLY A 407 -9.87 4.65 15.57
C GLY A 407 -9.49 4.49 14.11
N PHE A 408 -8.35 3.84 13.87
CA PHE A 408 -7.76 3.68 12.54
C PHE A 408 -7.76 2.22 12.10
N MET A 409 -8.24 2.00 10.88
CA MET A 409 -7.97 0.76 10.12
C MET A 409 -7.05 1.04 8.93
N ALA A 410 -7.15 2.25 8.37
CA ALA A 410 -6.33 2.74 7.29
C ALA A 410 -5.01 3.33 7.81
N SER A 411 -3.95 3.24 6.99
CA SER A 411 -2.68 3.90 7.27
C SER A 411 -2.75 5.40 6.96
N PRO A 412 -2.00 6.25 7.68
CA PRO A 412 -1.88 7.68 7.36
C PRO A 412 -1.42 7.94 5.92
N ALA A 413 -1.82 9.08 5.37
CA ALA A 413 -1.30 9.63 4.13
C ALA A 413 -0.76 11.05 4.36
N VAL A 414 0.11 11.53 3.48
CA VAL A 414 0.78 12.83 3.63
C VAL A 414 0.74 13.61 2.33
N ALA A 415 0.41 14.90 2.41
CA ALA A 415 0.67 15.85 1.34
C ALA A 415 0.99 17.23 1.92
N GLY A 416 2.07 17.83 1.41
CA GLY A 416 2.74 18.95 2.05
C GLY A 416 3.14 18.60 3.48
N ASN A 417 2.96 19.55 4.40
CA ASN A 417 3.22 19.36 5.83
C ASN A 417 1.98 18.87 6.61
N ALA A 418 1.02 18.21 5.93
CA ALA A 418 -0.22 17.76 6.55
C ALA A 418 -0.38 16.24 6.50
N LEU A 419 -0.96 15.69 7.56
CA LEU A 419 -1.44 14.32 7.63
C LEU A 419 -2.90 14.25 7.19
N PHE A 420 -3.21 13.29 6.34
CA PHE A 420 -4.57 12.88 6.01
C PHE A 420 -4.86 11.57 6.74
N LEU A 421 -5.69 11.64 7.77
CA LEU A 421 -5.96 10.52 8.68
C LEU A 421 -7.40 10.06 8.51
N ARG A 422 -7.56 8.84 7.97
CA ARG A 422 -8.88 8.19 7.85
C ARG A 422 -9.16 7.37 9.10
N THR A 423 -10.05 7.84 9.95
CA THR A 423 -10.65 7.01 11.02
C THR A 423 -11.74 6.11 10.44
N LYS A 424 -12.37 5.30 11.29
CA LYS A 424 -13.45 4.39 10.83
C LYS A 424 -14.64 5.11 10.20
N THR A 425 -14.86 6.38 10.53
CA THR A 425 -16.05 7.16 10.14
C THR A 425 -15.72 8.52 9.53
N HIS A 426 -14.49 9.04 9.66
CA HIS A 426 -14.14 10.38 9.21
C HIS A 426 -12.77 10.40 8.51
N LEU A 427 -12.56 11.43 7.69
CA LEU A 427 -11.26 11.86 7.21
C LEU A 427 -10.89 13.18 7.90
N TYR A 428 -9.67 13.27 8.38
CA TYR A 428 -9.12 14.47 8.99
C TYR A 428 -7.94 14.96 8.17
N ARG A 429 -7.79 16.27 8.10
CA ARG A 429 -6.50 16.90 7.78
C ARG A 429 -5.92 17.50 9.04
N ILE A 430 -4.77 16.96 9.45
CA ILE A 430 -4.01 17.46 10.59
C ILE A 430 -2.85 18.29 10.03
N GLY A 431 -2.72 19.53 10.48
CA GLY A 431 -1.68 20.46 10.05
C GLY A 431 -1.34 21.45 11.18
N GLY A 432 -0.11 21.96 11.15
CA GLY A 432 0.42 22.92 12.12
C GLY A 432 0.62 24.30 11.55
#